data_AF-A0A380LMH4-F1
#
_entry.id   AF-A0A380LMH4-F1
#
_cell.length_a   1.000
_cell.length_b   1.000
_cell.length_c   1.000
_cell.angle_alpha   90.00
_cell.angle_beta   90.00
_cell.angle_gamma   90.00
#
_symmetry.space_group_name_H-M   'P 1'
#
loop_
_entity.id
_entity.type
_entity.pdbx_description
1 polymer ?
#
loop_
_entity_poly.entity_id
_entity_poly.type
_entity_poly.pdbx_seq_one_letter_code
_entity_poly.pdbx_strand_id
1 'polypeptide(L)'
;MKTIGVIGLGVMGASFASRLSHKGYTVYGFERSQETLDIALQKQIIQKGTTEPKTLLKECDLIIIALYPTQILPWIRQYQQTCKDKAILMDISGVKSNIIKPVQAILREDLELISIHPMCGRESRGIQFSDETIFDQANYIVVPTDQNTPEAIELAKQLGVILGVKNISTLSIEEHDRMIGFLSQLTHVIAVSLMNTHENAHLVEYTGDSFHDLTRIAEINEDLWSELFLLNKEILLDETDQFIASIQHFRDVLDQEDAEEMKRLFIQSTKRRKLFNR
;
A
#
# COMPACT_ATOMS: atom_id res chain seq x y z
N MET A 1 7.42 26.88 7.00
CA MET A 1 7.08 25.84 6.00
C MET A 1 7.63 24.53 6.52
N LYS A 2 6.83 23.45 6.55
CA LYS A 2 7.35 22.13 6.92
C LYS A 2 8.09 21.54 5.72
N THR A 3 9.31 21.07 5.93
CA THR A 3 10.08 20.34 4.92
C THR A 3 9.71 18.86 4.99
N ILE A 4 9.38 18.26 3.86
CA ILE A 4 8.98 16.86 3.76
C ILE A 4 10.11 16.07 3.10
N GLY A 5 10.60 15.04 3.77
CA GLY A 5 11.51 14.05 3.18
C GLY A 5 10.72 12.87 2.63
N VAL A 6 11.08 12.38 1.45
CA VAL A 6 10.50 11.17 0.86
C VAL A 6 11.61 10.15 0.62
N ILE A 7 11.53 9.02 1.33
CA ILE A 7 12.50 7.93 1.26
C ILE A 7 12.01 6.88 0.26
N GLY A 8 12.78 6.66 -0.80
CA GLY A 8 12.39 5.86 -1.94
C GLY A 8 11.54 6.67 -2.92
N LEU A 9 12.02 6.81 -4.15
CA LEU A 9 11.36 7.52 -5.25
C LEU A 9 10.91 6.55 -6.34
N GLY A 10 10.36 5.40 -5.92
CA GLY A 10 9.57 4.52 -6.78
C GLY A 10 8.22 5.14 -7.13
N VAL A 11 7.26 4.32 -7.59
CA VAL A 11 5.92 4.79 -7.99
C VAL A 11 5.25 5.61 -6.90
N MET A 12 5.06 5.02 -5.71
CA MET A 12 4.35 5.69 -4.63
C MET A 12 5.11 6.89 -4.09
N GLY A 13 6.40 6.73 -3.76
CA GLY A 13 7.20 7.82 -3.20
C GLY A 13 7.27 9.04 -4.13
N ALA A 14 7.53 8.83 -5.42
CA ALA A 14 7.54 9.92 -6.38
C ALA A 14 6.14 10.52 -6.63
N SER A 15 5.07 9.73 -6.57
CA SER A 15 3.68 10.26 -6.60
C SER A 15 3.40 11.18 -5.42
N PHE A 16 3.79 10.79 -4.19
CA PHE A 16 3.69 11.64 -3.00
C PHE A 16 4.50 12.93 -3.19
N ALA A 17 5.76 12.80 -3.59
CA ALA A 17 6.66 13.94 -3.79
C ALA A 17 6.12 14.92 -4.83
N SER A 18 5.63 14.43 -5.97
CA SER A 18 5.02 15.24 -7.03
C SER A 18 3.82 15.99 -6.51
N ARG A 19 2.86 15.29 -5.90
CA ARG A 19 1.62 15.89 -5.40
C ARG A 19 1.91 16.98 -4.37
N LEU A 20 2.84 16.72 -3.46
CA LEU A 20 3.22 17.66 -2.40
C LEU A 20 3.96 18.88 -2.96
N SER A 21 4.90 18.69 -3.88
CA SER A 21 5.59 19.79 -4.57
C SER A 21 4.61 20.68 -5.34
N HIS A 22 3.65 20.10 -6.07
CA HIS A 22 2.60 20.86 -6.75
C HIS A 22 1.66 21.61 -5.80
N LYS A 23 1.47 21.12 -4.57
CA LYS A 23 0.75 21.84 -3.51
C LYS A 23 1.59 22.92 -2.83
N GLY A 24 2.83 23.14 -3.26
CA GLY A 24 3.72 24.20 -2.78
C GLY A 24 4.54 23.82 -1.54
N TYR A 25 4.62 22.54 -1.19
CA TYR A 25 5.48 22.07 -0.10
C TYR A 25 6.94 21.95 -0.55
N THR A 26 7.86 22.11 0.38
CA THR A 26 9.27 21.77 0.17
C THR A 26 9.46 20.27 0.39
N VAL A 27 9.84 19.56 -0.65
CA VAL A 27 10.05 18.12 -0.72
C VAL A 27 11.50 17.79 -1.05
N TYR A 28 12.14 16.98 -0.21
CA TYR A 28 13.46 16.41 -0.43
C TYR A 28 13.35 14.91 -0.73
N GLY A 29 14.11 14.45 -1.71
CA GLY A 29 14.13 13.05 -2.13
C GLY A 29 15.35 12.30 -1.61
N PHE A 30 15.16 11.05 -1.22
CA PHE A 30 16.22 10.15 -0.79
C PHE A 30 16.12 8.84 -1.55
N GLU A 31 17.12 8.55 -2.37
CA GLU A 31 17.09 7.41 -3.28
C GLU A 31 18.51 6.90 -3.52
N ARG A 32 18.70 5.59 -3.66
CA ARG A 32 20.03 5.00 -3.90
C ARG A 32 20.54 5.25 -5.33
N SER A 33 19.62 5.47 -6.26
CA SER A 33 19.93 5.73 -7.67
C SER A 33 20.05 7.23 -7.94
N GLN A 34 21.26 7.67 -8.35
CA GLN A 34 21.48 9.04 -8.78
C GLN A 34 20.63 9.40 -10.00
N GLU A 35 20.45 8.47 -10.93
CA GLU A 35 19.60 8.66 -12.11
C GLU A 35 18.15 8.99 -11.71
N THR A 36 17.60 8.31 -10.69
CA THR A 36 16.25 8.59 -10.20
C THR A 36 16.15 9.98 -9.55
N LEU A 37 17.19 10.41 -8.82
CA LEU A 37 17.25 11.75 -8.25
C LEU A 37 17.31 12.82 -9.34
N ASP A 38 18.11 12.59 -10.39
CA ASP A 38 18.25 13.52 -11.52
C ASP A 38 16.91 13.70 -12.25
N ILE A 39 16.19 12.60 -12.49
CA ILE A 39 14.82 12.64 -13.05
C ILE A 39 13.88 13.43 -12.13
N ALA A 40 13.92 13.18 -10.82
CA ALA A 40 13.05 13.86 -9.87
C ALA A 40 13.32 15.38 -9.81
N LEU A 41 14.60 15.78 -9.86
CA LEU A 41 15.01 17.19 -9.89
C LEU A 41 14.63 17.86 -11.22
N GLN A 42 14.89 17.20 -12.35
CA GLN A 42 14.55 17.70 -13.68
C GLN A 42 13.04 17.93 -13.82
N LYS A 43 12.23 17.01 -13.28
CA LYS A 43 10.77 17.11 -13.26
C LYS A 43 10.22 18.01 -12.14
N GLN A 44 11.09 18.61 -11.32
CA GLN A 44 10.71 19.44 -10.17
C GLN A 44 9.80 18.72 -9.15
N ILE A 45 9.88 17.39 -9.09
CA ILE A 45 9.19 16.52 -8.12
C ILE A 45 9.77 16.73 -6.72
N ILE A 46 11.07 17.03 -6.64
CA ILE A 46 11.80 17.36 -5.41
C ILE A 46 12.64 18.63 -5.62
N GLN A 47 12.95 19.37 -4.56
CA GLN A 47 13.85 20.52 -4.63
C GLN A 47 15.31 20.17 -4.31
N LYS A 48 15.54 19.15 -3.48
CA LYS A 48 16.87 18.59 -3.20
C LYS A 48 16.78 17.08 -3.17
N GLY A 49 17.86 16.41 -3.59
CA GLY A 49 17.97 14.96 -3.58
C GLY A 49 19.32 14.50 -3.04
N THR A 50 19.38 13.35 -2.38
CA THR A 50 20.66 12.73 -1.98
C THR A 50 20.59 11.21 -1.98
N THR A 51 21.72 10.58 -2.32
CA THR A 51 21.97 9.14 -2.13
C THR A 51 22.47 8.82 -0.71
N GLU A 52 22.91 9.83 0.03
CA GLU A 52 23.36 9.74 1.41
C GLU A 52 22.47 10.57 2.35
N PRO A 53 21.50 9.96 3.05
CA PRO A 53 20.48 10.70 3.80
C PRO A 53 20.98 11.55 4.97
N LYS A 54 22.19 11.31 5.49
CA LYS A 54 22.65 11.77 6.81
C LYS A 54 22.55 13.28 7.06
N THR A 55 22.76 14.10 6.04
CA THR A 55 22.77 15.56 6.18
C THR A 55 21.37 16.16 6.02
N LEU A 56 20.66 15.78 4.96
CA LEU A 56 19.35 16.34 4.61
C LEU A 56 18.24 15.92 5.59
N LEU A 57 18.33 14.77 6.24
CA LEU A 57 17.32 14.30 7.21
C LEU A 57 17.13 15.26 8.40
N LYS A 58 18.13 16.08 8.72
CA LYS A 58 18.05 17.10 9.79
C LYS A 58 17.18 18.30 9.40
N GLU A 59 16.89 18.46 8.12
CA GLU A 59 16.05 19.55 7.61
C GLU A 59 14.56 19.15 7.56
N CYS A 60 14.23 17.85 7.58
CA CYS A 60 12.87 17.33 7.40
C CYS A 60 12.04 17.32 8.68
N ASP A 61 10.84 17.88 8.64
CA ASP A 61 9.84 17.85 9.72
C ASP A 61 8.94 16.60 9.65
N LEU A 62 8.65 16.16 8.43
CA LEU A 62 7.91 14.94 8.12
C LEU A 62 8.76 14.09 7.17
N ILE A 63 8.89 12.80 7.44
CA ILE A 63 9.64 11.86 6.59
C ILE A 63 8.69 10.73 6.17
N ILE A 64 8.31 10.70 4.90
CA ILE A 64 7.49 9.66 4.29
C ILE A 64 8.39 8.53 3.83
N ILE A 65 8.17 7.33 4.34
CA ILE A 65 8.96 6.14 4.04
C ILE A 65 8.21 5.29 3.02
N ALA A 66 8.60 5.43 1.75
CA ALA A 66 8.04 4.72 0.59
C ALA A 66 8.97 3.58 0.13
N LEU A 67 9.46 2.81 1.10
CA LEU A 67 10.31 1.64 0.88
C LEU A 67 9.48 0.35 0.85
N TYR A 68 10.11 -0.73 0.37
CA TYR A 68 9.55 -2.06 0.57
C TYR A 68 9.46 -2.38 2.07
N PRO A 69 8.40 -3.07 2.53
CA PRO A 69 8.15 -3.30 3.95
C PRO A 69 9.37 -3.82 4.72
N THR A 70 10.10 -4.80 4.19
CA THR A 70 11.27 -5.39 4.87
C THR A 70 12.43 -4.42 5.07
N GLN A 71 12.48 -3.33 4.29
CA GLN A 71 13.55 -2.33 4.34
C GLN A 71 13.29 -1.23 5.36
N ILE A 72 12.06 -1.10 5.87
CA ILE A 72 11.68 -0.02 6.79
C ILE A 72 12.46 -0.13 8.10
N LEU A 73 12.43 -1.31 8.76
CA LEU A 73 13.13 -1.49 10.04
C LEU A 73 14.66 -1.32 9.93
N PRO A 74 15.36 -1.91 8.93
CA PRO A 74 16.77 -1.61 8.68
C PRO A 74 17.05 -0.12 8.47
N TRP A 75 16.21 0.55 7.68
CA TRP A 75 16.37 1.98 7.41
C TRP A 75 16.25 2.82 8.69
N ILE A 76 15.24 2.54 9.52
CA ILE A 76 15.06 3.21 10.82
C ILE A 76 16.29 3.00 11.71
N ARG A 77 16.77 1.75 11.85
CA ARG A 77 17.97 1.43 12.65
C ARG A 77 19.17 2.26 12.23
N GLN A 78 19.34 2.42 10.93
CA GLN A 78 20.50 3.10 10.35
C GLN A 78 20.42 4.62 10.48
N TYR A 79 19.24 5.22 10.32
CA TYR A 79 19.13 6.67 10.07
C TYR A 79 18.37 7.47 11.13
N GLN A 80 17.64 6.83 12.06
CA GLN A 80 16.83 7.58 13.04
C GLN A 80 17.63 8.58 13.88
N GLN A 81 18.91 8.29 14.15
CA GLN A 81 19.79 9.20 14.92
C GLN A 81 20.18 10.47 14.15
N THR A 82 19.97 10.48 12.83
CA THR A 82 20.23 11.65 11.98
C THR A 82 18.99 12.47 11.68
N CYS A 83 17.81 11.99 12.06
CA CYS A 83 16.55 12.71 11.86
C CYS A 83 16.52 13.97 12.74
N LYS A 84 15.86 15.01 12.23
CA LYS A 84 15.57 16.23 12.99
C LYS A 84 14.86 15.90 14.29
N ASP A 85 15.17 16.65 15.35
CA ASP A 85 14.48 16.51 16.64
C ASP A 85 12.97 16.69 16.45
N LYS A 86 12.19 15.79 17.04
CA LYS A 86 10.72 15.76 16.97
C LYS A 86 10.16 15.62 15.54
N ALA A 87 10.94 15.07 14.61
CA ALA A 87 10.41 14.73 13.29
C ALA A 87 9.34 13.63 13.39
N ILE A 88 8.35 13.72 12.53
CA ILE A 88 7.35 12.66 12.36
C ILE A 88 7.78 11.77 11.20
N LEU A 89 7.91 10.48 11.46
CA LEU A 89 8.10 9.46 10.45
C LEU A 89 6.74 8.90 10.03
N MET A 90 6.58 8.64 8.73
CA MET A 90 5.34 8.17 8.18
C MET A 90 5.55 6.95 7.28
N ASP A 91 5.06 5.81 7.73
CA ASP A 91 5.06 4.57 6.96
C ASP A 91 3.84 4.51 6.03
N ILE A 92 4.06 4.10 4.78
CA ILE A 92 2.98 3.94 3.78
C ILE A 92 2.74 2.47 3.36
N SER A 93 3.42 1.52 4.00
CA SER A 93 3.41 0.11 3.58
C SER A 93 2.03 -0.54 3.69
N GLY A 94 1.79 -1.56 2.86
CA GLY A 94 0.47 -2.22 2.77
C GLY A 94 0.14 -3.19 3.91
N VAL A 95 1.03 -3.38 4.89
CA VAL A 95 0.87 -4.26 6.07
C VAL A 95 1.45 -3.57 7.30
N LYS A 96 0.84 -3.73 8.47
CA LYS A 96 1.10 -2.88 9.63
C LYS A 96 1.70 -3.64 10.81
N SER A 97 1.11 -4.77 11.19
CA SER A 97 1.42 -5.50 12.42
C SER A 97 2.89 -5.86 12.55
N ASN A 98 3.45 -6.46 11.49
CA ASN A 98 4.84 -6.91 11.45
C ASN A 98 5.85 -5.82 11.06
N ILE A 99 5.41 -4.56 10.91
CA ILE A 99 6.27 -3.40 10.62
C ILE A 99 6.27 -2.43 11.80
N ILE A 100 5.10 -1.95 12.21
CA ILE A 100 4.97 -0.87 13.20
C ILE A 100 5.50 -1.31 14.57
N LYS A 101 5.10 -2.49 15.06
CA LYS A 101 5.50 -2.98 16.39
C LYS A 101 7.03 -3.09 16.52
N PRO A 102 7.76 -3.74 15.59
CA PRO A 102 9.23 -3.77 15.64
C PRO A 102 9.90 -2.40 15.52
N VAL A 103 9.34 -1.49 14.72
CA VAL A 103 9.91 -0.14 14.55
C VAL A 103 9.74 0.69 15.82
N GLN A 104 8.55 0.71 16.40
CA GLN A 104 8.28 1.46 17.63
C GLN A 104 9.14 0.97 18.81
N ALA A 105 9.43 -0.33 18.88
CA ALA A 105 10.28 -0.90 19.93
C ALA A 105 11.73 -0.37 19.94
N ILE A 106 12.20 0.24 18.84
CA ILE A 106 13.58 0.75 18.72
C ILE A 106 13.62 2.26 18.41
N LEU A 107 12.46 2.91 18.32
CA LEU A 107 12.36 4.28 17.85
C LEU A 107 12.94 5.24 18.89
N ARG A 108 13.70 6.24 18.43
CA ARG A 108 14.27 7.31 19.26
C ARG A 108 13.12 8.04 19.97
N GLU A 109 13.27 8.30 21.27
CA GLU A 109 12.18 8.72 22.16
C GLU A 109 11.43 9.99 21.74
N ASP A 110 12.09 10.92 21.05
CA ASP A 110 11.48 12.17 20.59
C ASP A 110 10.83 12.07 19.21
N LEU A 111 10.98 10.94 18.50
CA LEU A 111 10.39 10.70 17.19
C LEU A 111 9.05 9.97 17.32
N GLU A 112 8.15 10.22 16.38
CA GLU A 112 6.91 9.48 16.25
C GLU A 112 6.87 8.76 14.90
N LEU A 113 6.39 7.51 14.87
CA LEU A 113 6.00 6.84 13.63
C LEU A 113 4.48 6.75 13.57
N ILE A 114 3.87 7.43 12.60
CA ILE A 114 2.45 7.29 12.27
C ILE A 114 2.31 6.54 10.94
N SER A 115 1.44 5.53 10.87
CA SER A 115 1.29 4.74 9.65
C SER A 115 0.02 5.13 8.90
N ILE A 116 0.12 5.13 7.56
CA ILE A 116 -0.98 5.40 6.64
C ILE A 116 -0.99 4.36 5.52
N HIS A 117 -2.11 4.19 4.82
CA HIS A 117 -2.17 3.34 3.64
C HIS A 117 -3.13 3.97 2.63
N PRO A 118 -2.63 4.73 1.64
CA PRO A 118 -3.41 5.06 0.46
C PRO A 118 -3.65 3.76 -0.33
N MET A 119 -4.92 3.37 -0.47
CA MET A 119 -5.37 2.17 -1.19
C MET A 119 -5.32 2.40 -2.70
N CYS A 120 -4.11 2.61 -3.20
CA CYS A 120 -3.80 2.83 -4.60
C CYS A 120 -2.37 2.39 -4.90
N GLY A 121 -2.05 2.19 -6.16
CA GLY A 121 -0.75 1.70 -6.59
C GLY A 121 -0.79 1.22 -8.03
N ARG A 122 0.39 0.89 -8.56
CA ARG A 122 0.56 0.26 -9.87
C ARG A 122 1.51 -0.92 -9.73
N GLU A 123 1.33 -1.92 -10.58
CA GLU A 123 2.20 -3.08 -10.74
C GLU A 123 3.60 -2.70 -11.25
N SER A 124 3.70 -1.60 -11.99
CA SER A 124 4.94 -1.08 -12.55
C SER A 124 5.94 -0.59 -11.48
N ARG A 125 7.23 -0.48 -11.85
CA ARG A 125 8.32 -0.08 -10.94
C ARG A 125 9.10 1.13 -11.44
N GLY A 126 9.43 2.02 -10.52
CA GLY A 126 10.31 3.18 -10.78
C GLY A 126 9.57 4.50 -10.99
N ILE A 127 10.33 5.59 -10.90
CA ILE A 127 9.83 6.98 -10.95
C ILE A 127 9.10 7.32 -12.26
N GLN A 128 9.42 6.65 -13.36
CA GLN A 128 8.81 6.89 -14.66
C GLN A 128 7.31 6.56 -14.69
N PHE A 129 6.85 5.69 -13.78
CA PHE A 129 5.44 5.34 -13.64
C PHE A 129 4.75 6.07 -12.48
N SER A 130 5.43 7.03 -11.84
CA SER A 130 4.80 7.86 -10.82
C SER A 130 3.73 8.74 -11.44
N ASP A 131 2.60 8.83 -10.76
CA ASP A 131 1.44 9.61 -11.17
C ASP A 131 0.78 10.17 -9.92
N GLU A 132 0.73 11.49 -9.80
CA GLU A 132 0.14 12.13 -8.63
C GLU A 132 -1.38 12.00 -8.59
N THR A 133 -2.04 11.77 -9.72
CA THR A 133 -3.51 11.61 -9.82
C THR A 133 -3.99 10.28 -9.22
N ILE A 134 -3.05 9.37 -8.92
CA ILE A 134 -3.33 8.07 -8.29
C ILE A 134 -4.09 8.18 -6.97
N PHE A 135 -3.99 9.33 -6.29
CA PHE A 135 -4.67 9.60 -5.03
C PHE A 135 -6.14 10.01 -5.18
N ASP A 136 -6.56 10.60 -6.31
CA ASP A 136 -7.81 11.37 -6.42
C ASP A 136 -9.10 10.55 -6.14
N GLN A 137 -9.03 9.23 -6.27
CA GLN A 137 -10.14 8.31 -5.98
C GLN A 137 -9.81 7.25 -4.93
N ALA A 138 -8.63 7.33 -4.33
CA ALA A 138 -8.15 6.35 -3.37
C ALA A 138 -8.94 6.43 -2.05
N ASN A 139 -9.17 5.27 -1.44
CA ASN A 139 -9.40 5.25 0.01
C ASN A 139 -8.05 5.45 0.71
N TYR A 140 -8.06 6.08 1.87
CA TYR A 140 -6.86 6.37 2.63
C TYR A 140 -7.08 6.00 4.08
N ILE A 141 -6.25 5.11 4.60
CA ILE A 141 -6.41 4.57 5.95
C ILE A 141 -5.31 5.18 6.83
N VAL A 142 -5.70 5.82 7.93
CA VAL A 142 -4.77 6.22 9.00
C VAL A 142 -4.75 5.10 10.04
N VAL A 143 -3.56 4.68 10.46
CA VAL A 143 -3.36 3.57 11.41
C VAL A 143 -2.56 4.09 12.60
N PRO A 144 -3.24 4.72 13.59
CA PRO A 144 -2.60 5.22 14.79
C PRO A 144 -2.31 4.10 15.79
N THR A 145 -1.44 4.42 16.73
CA THR A 145 -1.13 3.62 17.91
C THR A 145 -1.23 4.48 19.17
N ASP A 146 -1.18 3.85 20.33
CA ASP A 146 -1.17 4.53 21.63
C ASP A 146 0.09 5.40 21.84
N GLN A 147 1.13 5.22 21.01
CA GLN A 147 2.35 6.04 21.02
C GLN A 147 2.23 7.32 20.19
N ASN A 148 1.16 7.48 19.41
CA ASN A 148 0.98 8.65 18.56
C ASN A 148 0.25 9.77 19.29
N THR A 149 0.78 10.98 19.17
CA THR A 149 0.12 12.19 19.66
C THR A 149 -1.12 12.52 18.82
N PRO A 150 -2.13 13.21 19.39
CA PRO A 150 -3.26 13.73 18.63
C PRO A 150 -2.83 14.57 17.42
N GLU A 151 -1.74 15.33 17.56
CA GLU A 151 -1.15 16.15 16.51
C GLU A 151 -0.60 15.31 15.34
N ALA A 152 0.07 14.19 15.62
CA ALA A 152 0.56 13.29 14.57
C ALA A 152 -0.57 12.60 13.81
N ILE A 153 -1.64 12.20 14.52
CA ILE A 153 -2.84 11.60 13.91
C ILE A 153 -3.55 12.61 13.02
N GLU A 154 -3.72 13.84 13.50
CA GLU A 154 -4.35 14.91 12.73
C GLU A 154 -3.51 15.30 11.51
N LEU A 155 -2.17 15.35 11.64
CA LEU A 155 -1.27 15.53 10.50
C LEU A 155 -1.47 14.44 9.44
N ALA A 156 -1.59 13.18 9.83
CA ALA A 156 -1.80 12.06 8.90
C ALA A 156 -3.14 12.17 8.16
N LYS A 157 -4.20 12.65 8.83
CA LYS A 157 -5.50 12.93 8.20
C LYS A 157 -5.43 14.12 7.25
N GLN A 158 -4.80 15.22 7.67
CA GLN A 158 -4.62 16.40 6.83
C GLN A 158 -3.80 16.10 5.57
N LEU A 159 -2.80 15.22 5.67
CA LEU A 159 -2.07 14.75 4.50
C LEU A 159 -3.01 14.09 3.49
N GLY A 160 -3.92 13.21 3.91
CA GLY A 160 -4.94 12.63 3.03
C GLY A 160 -5.77 13.70 2.30
N VAL A 161 -6.20 14.76 3.02
CA VAL A 161 -6.94 15.89 2.43
C VAL A 161 -6.10 16.64 1.40
N ILE A 162 -4.82 16.90 1.71
CA ILE A 162 -3.87 17.57 0.80
C ILE A 162 -3.67 16.76 -0.49
N LEU A 163 -3.58 15.44 -0.37
CA LEU A 163 -3.44 14.52 -1.49
C LEU A 163 -4.70 14.45 -2.37
N GLY A 164 -5.87 14.83 -1.83
CA GLY A 164 -7.13 14.81 -2.56
C GLY A 164 -7.83 13.45 -2.59
N VAL A 165 -7.56 12.59 -1.60
CA VAL A 165 -8.16 11.24 -1.52
C VAL A 165 -9.68 11.27 -1.34
N LYS A 166 -10.37 10.23 -1.83
CA LYS A 166 -11.85 10.18 -1.81
C LYS A 166 -12.41 9.99 -0.40
N ASN A 167 -11.82 9.06 0.36
CA ASN A 167 -12.27 8.75 1.72
C ASN A 167 -11.08 8.61 2.65
N ILE A 168 -11.22 9.11 3.88
CA ILE A 168 -10.25 8.94 4.96
C ILE A 168 -10.91 8.14 6.07
N SER A 169 -10.31 7.01 6.44
CA SER A 169 -10.72 6.19 7.57
C SER A 169 -9.60 6.07 8.60
N THR A 170 -9.96 5.61 9.79
CA THR A 170 -8.99 5.30 10.84
C THR A 170 -9.28 3.90 11.34
N LEU A 171 -8.27 3.04 11.33
CA LEU A 171 -8.34 1.64 11.77
C LEU A 171 -7.22 1.35 12.75
N SER A 172 -7.42 0.41 13.67
CA SER A 172 -6.32 -0.22 14.39
C SER A 172 -5.42 -1.02 13.44
N ILE A 173 -4.23 -1.40 13.94
CA ILE A 173 -3.29 -2.26 13.22
C ILE A 173 -3.96 -3.57 12.81
N GLU A 174 -4.64 -4.20 13.76
CA GLU A 174 -5.28 -5.50 13.57
C GLU A 174 -6.47 -5.42 12.60
N GLU A 175 -7.30 -4.38 12.70
CA GLU A 175 -8.40 -4.16 11.76
C GLU A 175 -7.89 -3.91 10.34
N HIS A 176 -6.84 -3.09 10.20
CA HIS A 176 -6.22 -2.82 8.91
C HIS A 176 -5.76 -4.12 8.24
N ASP A 177 -4.90 -4.89 8.90
CA ASP A 177 -4.29 -6.09 8.28
C ASP A 177 -5.34 -7.15 7.94
N ARG A 178 -6.40 -7.27 8.74
CA ARG A 178 -7.56 -8.12 8.43
C ARG A 178 -8.30 -7.64 7.18
N MET A 179 -8.60 -6.35 7.09
CA MET A 179 -9.28 -5.78 5.92
C MET A 179 -8.43 -5.92 4.65
N ILE A 180 -7.12 -5.70 4.73
CA ILE A 180 -6.21 -5.85 3.58
C ILE A 180 -6.06 -7.32 3.19
N GLY A 181 -6.00 -8.24 4.16
CA GLY A 181 -5.99 -9.68 3.91
C GLY A 181 -7.12 -10.11 2.98
N PHE A 182 -8.36 -9.72 3.32
CA PHE A 182 -9.53 -10.07 2.53
C PHE A 182 -9.70 -9.24 1.25
N LEU A 183 -9.65 -7.90 1.35
CA LEU A 183 -10.02 -7.00 0.24
C LEU A 183 -8.91 -6.83 -0.81
N SER A 184 -7.69 -7.28 -0.54
CA SER A 184 -6.54 -7.07 -1.41
C SER A 184 -5.67 -8.31 -1.57
N GLN A 185 -5.16 -8.90 -0.50
CA GLN A 185 -4.18 -9.98 -0.65
C GLN A 185 -4.81 -11.28 -1.16
N LEU A 186 -5.95 -11.68 -0.61
CA LEU A 186 -6.72 -12.83 -1.08
C LEU A 186 -7.10 -12.68 -2.56
N THR A 187 -7.46 -11.47 -3.00
CA THR A 187 -7.84 -11.25 -4.40
C THR A 187 -6.66 -11.46 -5.35
N HIS A 188 -5.43 -11.08 -4.96
CA HIS A 188 -4.22 -11.38 -5.72
C HIS A 188 -3.89 -12.87 -5.70
N VAL A 189 -4.06 -13.56 -4.56
CA VAL A 189 -3.90 -15.02 -4.48
C VAL A 189 -4.83 -15.70 -5.49
N ILE A 190 -6.11 -15.33 -5.51
CA ILE A 190 -7.10 -15.89 -6.44
C ILE A 190 -6.69 -15.62 -7.90
N ALA A 191 -6.31 -14.39 -8.24
CA ALA A 191 -5.95 -14.01 -9.60
C ALA A 191 -4.70 -14.78 -10.10
N VAL A 192 -3.67 -14.88 -9.25
CA VAL A 192 -2.44 -15.61 -9.55
C VAL A 192 -2.72 -17.11 -9.66
N SER A 193 -3.47 -17.70 -8.72
CA SER A 193 -3.84 -19.12 -8.78
C SER A 193 -4.67 -19.45 -10.02
N LEU A 194 -5.63 -18.60 -10.38
CA LEU A 194 -6.43 -18.77 -11.60
C LEU A 194 -5.55 -18.76 -12.85
N MET A 195 -4.61 -17.82 -12.96
CA MET A 195 -3.69 -17.73 -14.10
C MET A 195 -2.78 -18.97 -14.22
N ASN A 196 -2.41 -19.57 -13.08
CA ASN A 196 -1.53 -20.75 -13.04
C ASN A 196 -2.28 -22.09 -13.04
N THR A 197 -3.61 -22.10 -13.14
CA THR A 197 -4.40 -23.35 -13.08
C THR A 197 -4.23 -24.20 -14.35
N HIS A 198 -4.07 -23.56 -15.51
CA HIS A 198 -3.93 -24.25 -16.80
C HIS A 198 -2.82 -23.64 -17.65
N GLU A 199 -1.88 -24.48 -18.09
CA GLU A 199 -0.85 -24.09 -19.04
C GLU A 199 -1.34 -24.37 -20.47
N ASN A 200 -2.07 -23.43 -21.06
CA ASN A 200 -2.45 -23.50 -22.47
C ASN A 200 -2.31 -22.13 -23.14
N ALA A 201 -1.36 -22.02 -24.07
CA ALA A 201 -1.06 -20.77 -24.77
C ALA A 201 -2.23 -20.23 -25.61
N HIS A 202 -3.14 -21.09 -26.06
CA HIS A 202 -4.30 -20.69 -26.85
C HIS A 202 -5.43 -20.06 -26.00
N LEU A 203 -5.34 -20.07 -24.66
CA LEU A 203 -6.36 -19.46 -23.80
C LEU A 203 -6.64 -18.00 -24.17
N VAL A 204 -5.59 -17.26 -24.58
CA VAL A 204 -5.69 -15.87 -25.01
C VAL A 204 -6.69 -15.66 -26.15
N GLU A 205 -6.84 -16.63 -27.06
CA GLU A 205 -7.72 -16.57 -28.23
C GLU A 205 -9.20 -16.66 -27.86
N TYR A 206 -9.52 -17.16 -26.66
CA TYR A 206 -10.89 -17.43 -26.21
C TYR A 206 -11.30 -16.58 -25.00
N THR A 207 -10.46 -15.62 -24.58
CA THR A 207 -10.75 -14.77 -23.43
C THR A 207 -11.95 -13.86 -23.68
N GLY A 208 -12.72 -13.64 -22.62
CA GLY A 208 -13.73 -12.58 -22.52
C GLY A 208 -13.53 -11.77 -21.25
N ASP A 209 -14.36 -10.74 -21.07
CA ASP A 209 -14.22 -9.74 -20.00
C ASP A 209 -14.13 -10.35 -18.59
N SER A 210 -14.89 -11.42 -18.31
CA SER A 210 -14.87 -12.08 -17.00
C SER A 210 -13.50 -12.61 -16.59
N PHE A 211 -12.77 -13.22 -17.53
CA PHE A 211 -11.41 -13.70 -17.26
C PHE A 211 -10.47 -12.53 -17.11
N HIS A 212 -10.51 -11.60 -18.08
CA HIS A 212 -9.67 -10.40 -18.08
C HIS A 212 -9.79 -9.59 -16.77
N ASP A 213 -11.01 -9.35 -16.29
CA ASP A 213 -11.26 -8.57 -15.08
C ASP A 213 -10.75 -9.26 -13.81
N LEU A 214 -10.95 -10.58 -13.71
CA LEU A 214 -10.48 -11.38 -12.57
C LEU A 214 -8.95 -11.50 -12.55
N THR A 215 -8.31 -11.47 -13.71
CA THR A 215 -6.86 -11.67 -13.83
C THR A 215 -6.07 -10.40 -14.07
N ARG A 216 -6.72 -9.22 -14.15
CA ARG A 216 -6.05 -7.93 -14.34
C ARG A 216 -4.96 -7.67 -13.29
N ILE A 217 -5.17 -8.14 -12.06
CA ILE A 217 -4.22 -7.97 -10.94
C ILE A 217 -3.22 -9.13 -10.81
N ALA A 218 -3.20 -10.07 -11.78
CA ALA A 218 -2.20 -11.13 -11.83
C ALA A 218 -0.86 -10.65 -12.39
N GLU A 219 -0.82 -9.51 -13.10
CA GLU A 219 0.43 -8.78 -13.36
C GLU A 219 0.90 -8.15 -12.04
N ILE A 220 1.84 -8.82 -11.39
CA ILE A 220 2.16 -8.59 -9.99
C ILE A 220 3.66 -8.34 -9.80
N ASN A 221 3.99 -7.37 -8.94
CA ASN A 221 5.38 -7.15 -8.52
C ASN A 221 5.78 -8.24 -7.51
N GLU A 222 6.50 -9.25 -8.00
CA GLU A 222 6.84 -10.46 -7.26
C GLU A 222 7.66 -10.20 -5.99
N ASP A 223 8.56 -9.21 -6.02
CA ASP A 223 9.38 -8.86 -4.85
C ASP A 223 8.52 -8.19 -3.75
N LEU A 224 7.67 -7.24 -4.13
CA LEU A 224 6.82 -6.53 -3.16
C LEU A 224 5.74 -7.45 -2.58
N TRP A 225 5.02 -8.18 -3.43
CA TRP A 225 3.85 -8.94 -3.01
C TRP A 225 4.20 -10.18 -2.19
N SER A 226 5.34 -10.81 -2.48
CA SER A 226 5.84 -11.89 -1.62
C SER A 226 6.14 -11.40 -0.20
N GLU A 227 6.73 -10.20 -0.03
CA GLU A 227 6.89 -9.58 1.30
C GLU A 227 5.55 -9.31 1.97
N LEU A 228 4.59 -8.69 1.26
CA LEU A 228 3.28 -8.36 1.81
C LEU A 228 2.52 -9.61 2.27
N PHE A 229 2.57 -10.69 1.48
CA PHE A 229 1.94 -11.97 1.84
C PHE A 229 2.59 -12.59 3.07
N LEU A 230 3.92 -12.66 3.11
CA LEU A 230 4.63 -13.24 4.24
C LEU A 230 4.45 -12.43 5.52
N LEU A 231 4.42 -11.09 5.42
CA LEU A 231 4.19 -10.20 6.56
C LEU A 231 2.76 -10.22 7.06
N ASN A 232 1.79 -10.75 6.30
CA ASN A 232 0.41 -10.92 6.76
C ASN A 232 -0.04 -12.39 6.73
N LYS A 233 0.91 -13.31 6.79
CA LYS A 233 0.73 -14.73 6.47
C LYS A 233 -0.44 -15.38 7.20
N GLU A 234 -0.52 -15.23 8.52
CA GLU A 234 -1.53 -15.93 9.31
C GLU A 234 -2.96 -15.47 8.96
N ILE A 235 -3.14 -14.17 8.71
CA ILE A 235 -4.42 -13.62 8.23
C ILE A 235 -4.71 -14.10 6.82
N LEU A 236 -3.72 -14.04 5.92
CA LEU A 236 -3.91 -14.45 4.53
C LEU A 236 -4.23 -15.95 4.41
N LEU A 237 -3.63 -16.80 5.25
CA LEU A 237 -3.97 -18.23 5.32
C LEU A 237 -5.43 -18.44 5.75
N ASP A 238 -5.88 -17.78 6.82
CA ASP A 238 -7.27 -17.89 7.27
C ASP A 238 -8.25 -17.42 6.20
N GLU A 239 -7.98 -16.28 5.54
CA GLU A 239 -8.82 -15.78 4.43
C GLU A 239 -8.80 -16.73 3.22
N THR A 240 -7.66 -17.38 2.95
CA THR A 240 -7.54 -18.39 1.90
C THR A 240 -8.36 -19.64 2.22
N ASP A 241 -8.30 -20.15 3.44
CA ASP A 241 -9.06 -21.32 3.89
C ASP A 241 -10.58 -21.07 3.85
N GLN A 242 -11.01 -19.88 4.27
CA GLN A 242 -12.41 -19.45 4.17
C GLN A 242 -12.89 -19.38 2.70
N PHE A 243 -12.03 -18.90 1.79
CA PHE A 243 -12.34 -18.89 0.36
C PHE A 243 -12.40 -20.29 -0.23
N ILE A 244 -11.47 -21.17 0.11
CA ILE A 244 -11.48 -22.59 -0.30
C ILE A 244 -12.79 -23.26 0.14
N ALA A 245 -13.22 -23.05 1.38
CA ALA A 245 -14.50 -23.58 1.87
C ALA A 245 -15.69 -23.06 1.07
N SER A 246 -15.65 -21.79 0.64
CA SER A 246 -16.70 -21.20 -0.20
C SER A 246 -16.73 -21.81 -1.62
N ILE A 247 -15.56 -22.06 -2.22
CA ILE A 247 -15.44 -22.76 -3.50
C ILE A 247 -15.92 -24.20 -3.39
N GLN A 248 -15.52 -24.91 -2.33
CA GLN A 248 -15.92 -26.29 -2.10
C GLN A 248 -17.45 -26.41 -1.96
N HIS A 249 -18.07 -25.50 -1.21
CA HIS A 249 -19.52 -25.45 -1.10
C HIS A 249 -20.21 -25.26 -2.46
N PHE A 250 -19.71 -24.34 -3.30
CA PHE A 250 -20.28 -24.14 -4.64
C PHE A 250 -20.07 -25.36 -5.54
N ARG A 251 -18.91 -26.03 -5.45
CA ARG A 251 -18.62 -27.28 -6.16
C ARG A 251 -19.57 -28.40 -5.77
N ASP A 252 -19.88 -28.54 -4.48
CA ASP A 252 -20.80 -29.58 -3.99
C ASP A 252 -22.26 -29.29 -4.40
N VAL A 253 -22.68 -28.03 -4.40
CA VAL A 253 -23.99 -27.61 -4.93
C VAL A 253 -24.10 -27.96 -6.43
N LEU A 254 -23.03 -27.76 -7.20
CA LEU A 254 -22.98 -28.12 -8.62
C LEU A 254 -23.04 -29.64 -8.84
N ASP A 255 -22.27 -30.41 -8.05
CA ASP A 255 -22.22 -31.89 -8.08
C ASP A 255 -23.59 -32.52 -7.77
N GLN A 256 -24.39 -31.84 -6.94
CA GLN A 256 -25.76 -32.25 -6.59
C GLN A 256 -26.83 -31.74 -7.56
N GLU A 257 -26.44 -30.96 -8.58
CA GLU A 257 -27.35 -30.28 -9.51
C GLU A 257 -28.41 -29.39 -8.81
N ASP A 258 -28.11 -28.84 -7.62
CA ASP A 258 -29.04 -28.03 -6.84
C ASP A 258 -29.15 -26.59 -7.39
N ALA A 259 -30.02 -26.44 -8.38
CA ALA A 259 -30.27 -25.18 -9.05
C ALA A 259 -30.88 -24.09 -8.15
N GLU A 260 -31.62 -24.45 -7.10
CA GLU A 260 -32.23 -23.46 -6.22
C GLU A 260 -31.19 -22.85 -5.28
N GLU A 261 -30.28 -23.67 -4.75
CA GLU A 261 -29.18 -23.16 -3.94
C GLU A 261 -28.21 -22.30 -4.77
N MET A 262 -27.90 -22.68 -6.02
CA MET A 262 -27.12 -21.81 -6.92
C MET A 262 -27.76 -20.43 -7.09
N LYS A 263 -29.07 -20.36 -7.36
CA LYS A 263 -29.80 -19.08 -7.47
C LYS A 263 -29.71 -18.27 -6.18
N ARG A 264 -29.83 -18.93 -5.02
CA ARG A 264 -29.69 -18.27 -3.71
C ARG A 264 -28.32 -17.61 -3.55
N LEU A 265 -27.24 -18.33 -3.90
CA LEU A 265 -25.87 -17.82 -3.86
C LEU A 265 -25.68 -16.63 -4.83
N PHE A 266 -26.22 -16.70 -6.05
CA PHE A 266 -26.15 -15.61 -7.04
C PHE A 266 -26.87 -14.34 -6.58
N ILE A 267 -28.07 -14.48 -6.00
CA ILE A 267 -28.85 -13.35 -5.44
C ILE A 267 -28.09 -12.70 -4.29
N GLN A 268 -27.52 -13.52 -3.39
CA GLN A 268 -26.72 -13.04 -2.26
C GLN A 268 -25.48 -12.26 -2.75
N SER A 269 -24.75 -12.81 -3.72
CA SER A 269 -23.58 -12.15 -4.31
C SER A 269 -23.96 -10.82 -4.96
N THR A 270 -25.01 -10.81 -5.79
CA THR A 270 -25.50 -9.61 -6.47
C THR A 270 -25.92 -8.52 -5.48
N LYS A 271 -26.62 -8.88 -4.39
CA LYS A 271 -27.00 -7.95 -3.33
C LYS A 271 -25.78 -7.32 -2.66
N ARG A 272 -24.74 -8.11 -2.37
CA ARG A 272 -23.50 -7.61 -1.76
C ARG A 272 -22.72 -6.71 -2.72
N ARG A 273 -22.59 -7.10 -4.00
CA ARG A 273 -21.84 -6.35 -5.02
C ARG A 273 -22.39 -4.96 -5.28
N LYS A 274 -23.71 -4.76 -5.16
CA LYS A 274 -24.37 -3.45 -5.30
C LYS A 274 -23.81 -2.37 -4.36
N LEU A 275 -23.27 -2.76 -3.20
CA LEU A 275 -22.68 -1.80 -2.25
C LEU A 275 -21.40 -1.14 -2.77
N PHE A 276 -20.76 -1.73 -3.78
CA PHE A 276 -19.51 -1.26 -4.38
C PHE A 276 -19.71 -0.44 -5.67
N ASN A 277 -20.95 -0.20 -6.12
CA ASN A 277 -21.25 0.59 -7.32
C ASN A 277 -21.33 2.11 -7.03
N ARG A 278 -20.49 2.64 -6.14
CA ARG A 278 -20.54 4.03 -5.67
C ARG A 278 -19.51 4.93 -6.31
#